data_AF-A0A7Y3AR41-F1
#
_entry.id   AF-A0A7Y3AR41-F1
#
_cell.length_a   1.000
_cell.length_b   1.000
_cell.length_c   1.000
_cell.angle_alpha   90.00
_cell.angle_beta   90.00
_cell.angle_gamma   90.00
#
_symmetry.space_group_name_H-M   'P 1'
#
loop_
_entity.id
_entity.type
_entity.pdbx_description
1 polymer ?
#
loop_
_entity_poly.entity_id
_entity_poly.type
_entity_poly.pdbx_seq_one_letter_code
_entity_poly.pdbx_strand_id
1 'polypeptide(L)'
;MNIQNLFTRNRATLKLLFVGMLSIVMLIPLSMIRAVIAERQEMQQKAEQTIADRWGGGQGIGGLVAVTSTPVARTDNRSYATAEQWTASVLTDLSINVALSTEVRYLGIYEVPVYTA
;
A
#
# COMPACT_ATOMS: atom_id res chain seq x y z
N MET A 1 55.42 12.83 27.61
CA MET A 1 54.94 11.44 27.69
C MET A 1 55.27 10.76 26.36
N ASN A 2 56.25 9.84 26.35
CA ASN A 2 56.78 9.26 25.10
C ASN A 2 55.70 8.45 24.36
N ILE A 3 55.24 8.99 23.22
CA ILE A 3 54.17 8.41 22.40
C ILE A 3 54.57 7.00 21.91
N GLN A 4 55.87 6.75 21.71
CA GLN A 4 56.40 5.46 21.30
C GLN A 4 56.15 4.31 22.30
N ASN A 5 56.15 4.60 23.62
CA ASN A 5 55.91 3.58 24.65
C ASN A 5 54.43 3.22 24.80
N LEU A 6 53.51 4.12 24.40
CA LEU A 6 52.07 3.85 24.39
C LEU A 6 51.72 2.86 23.27
N PHE A 7 52.36 2.97 22.10
CA PHE A 7 52.11 2.10 20.95
C PHE A 7 52.64 0.67 21.13
N THR A 8 53.72 0.47 21.88
CA THR A 8 54.28 -0.87 22.13
C THR A 8 53.52 -1.62 23.21
N ARG A 9 53.10 -0.95 24.29
CA ARG A 9 52.37 -1.59 25.41
C ARG A 9 50.90 -1.88 25.10
N ASN A 10 50.24 -1.07 24.26
CA ASN A 10 48.80 -1.16 24.00
C ASN A 10 48.43 -1.60 22.57
N ARG A 11 49.28 -2.41 21.91
CA ARG A 11 49.06 -2.85 20.52
C ARG A 11 47.67 -3.48 20.28
N ALA A 12 47.15 -4.25 21.24
CA ALA A 12 45.85 -4.91 21.11
C ALA A 12 44.69 -3.89 21.05
N THR A 13 44.69 -2.90 21.95
CA THR A 13 43.69 -1.82 21.97
C THR A 13 43.73 -0.98 20.69
N LEU A 14 44.92 -0.69 20.18
CA LEU A 14 45.08 0.06 18.94
C LEU A 14 44.54 -0.69 17.72
N LYS A 15 44.78 -2.02 17.65
CA LYS A 15 44.20 -2.88 16.60
C LYS A 15 42.67 -2.91 16.68
N LEU A 16 42.10 -3.01 17.88
CA LEU A 16 40.66 -3.03 18.09
C LEU A 16 40.02 -1.71 17.64
N LEU A 17 40.62 -0.57 18.00
CA LEU A 17 40.17 0.75 17.56
C LEU A 17 40.25 0.90 16.03
N PHE A 18 41.31 0.39 15.41
CA PHE A 18 41.44 0.41 13.95
C PHE A 18 40.36 -0.42 13.25
N VAL A 19 40.09 -1.65 13.73
CA VAL A 19 39.00 -2.49 13.20
C VAL A 19 37.65 -1.82 13.43
N GLY A 20 37.41 -1.23 14.60
CA GLY A 20 36.18 -0.48 14.89
C GLY A 20 35.97 0.70 13.95
N MET A 21 37.03 1.48 13.68
CA MET A 21 37.00 2.56 12.71
C MET A 21 36.69 2.04 11.30
N LEU A 22 37.33 0.95 10.88
CA LEU A 22 37.09 0.33 9.56
C LEU A 22 35.63 -0.13 9.41
N SER A 23 35.09 -0.75 10.46
CA SER A 23 33.68 -1.19 10.50
C SER A 23 32.71 -0.02 10.36
N ILE A 24 32.98 1.11 11.04
CA ILE A 24 32.16 2.33 10.91
C ILE A 24 32.23 2.89 9.49
N VAL A 25 33.44 2.92 8.90
CA VAL A 25 33.60 3.36 7.51
C VAL A 25 32.81 2.47 6.55
N MET A 26 32.76 1.15 6.79
CA MET A 26 31.96 0.20 6.00
C MET A 26 30.44 0.34 6.17
N LEU A 27 29.96 1.06 7.18
CA LEU A 27 28.52 1.38 7.27
C LEU A 27 28.08 2.38 6.20
N ILE A 28 28.98 3.24 5.72
CA ILE A 28 28.68 4.22 4.66
C ILE A 28 28.32 3.52 3.34
N PRO A 29 29.14 2.63 2.75
CA PRO A 29 28.76 1.93 1.53
C PRO A 29 27.54 1.03 1.73
N LEU A 30 27.35 0.46 2.93
CA LEU A 30 26.17 -0.34 3.22
C LEU A 30 24.88 0.50 3.19
N SER A 31 24.90 1.72 3.74
CA SER A 31 23.73 2.61 3.69
C SER A 31 23.45 3.10 2.28
N MET A 32 24.48 3.35 1.47
CA MET A 32 24.32 3.69 0.05
C MET A 32 23.62 2.58 -0.73
N ILE A 33 23.98 1.32 -0.51
CA ILE A 33 23.32 0.17 -1.16
C ILE A 33 21.84 0.13 -0.77
N ARG A 34 21.52 0.32 0.51
CA ARG A 34 20.12 0.35 1.00
C ARG A 34 19.32 1.48 0.35
N ALA A 35 19.92 2.65 0.15
CA ALA A 35 19.28 3.78 -0.53
C ALA A 35 18.92 3.44 -1.99
N VAL A 36 19.84 2.83 -2.74
CA VAL A 36 19.57 2.40 -4.12
C VAL A 36 18.45 1.35 -4.19
N ILE A 37 18.42 0.42 -3.24
CA ILE A 37 17.35 -0.58 -3.16
C ILE A 37 15.99 0.10 -2.88
N ALA A 38 15.96 1.05 -1.94
CA ALA A 38 14.75 1.79 -1.62
C ALA A 38 14.23 2.60 -2.82
N GLU A 39 15.13 3.28 -3.54
CA GLU A 39 14.78 4.02 -4.77
C GLU A 39 14.16 3.11 -5.83
N ARG A 40 14.69 1.89 -6.02
CA ARG A 40 14.12 0.92 -6.97
C ARG A 40 12.71 0.45 -6.56
N GLN A 41 12.47 0.26 -5.27
CA GLN A 41 11.14 -0.11 -4.77
C GLN A 41 10.14 1.03 -4.96
N GLU A 42 10.55 2.27 -4.67
CA GLU A 42 9.71 3.45 -4.87
C GLU A 42 9.37 3.65 -6.35
N MET A 43 10.35 3.50 -7.25
CA MET A 43 10.12 3.59 -8.70
C MET A 43 9.10 2.58 -9.20
N GLN A 44 9.16 1.34 -8.70
CA GLN A 44 8.19 0.30 -9.05
C GLN A 44 6.78 0.68 -8.58
N GLN A 45 6.62 1.06 -7.32
CA GLN A 45 5.31 1.45 -6.76
C GLN A 45 4.71 2.63 -7.52
N LYS A 46 5.54 3.63 -7.85
CA LYS A 46 5.11 4.80 -8.61
C LYS A 46 4.69 4.45 -10.04
N ALA A 47 5.36 3.49 -10.68
CA ALA A 47 4.98 3.01 -12.01
C ALA A 47 3.61 2.33 -11.99
N GLU A 48 3.38 1.43 -11.03
CA GLU A 48 2.09 0.76 -10.82
C GLU A 48 0.97 1.77 -10.58
N GLN A 49 1.18 2.73 -9.67
CA GLN A 49 0.19 3.76 -9.36
C GLN A 49 -0.12 4.66 -10.56
N THR A 50 0.90 5.09 -11.31
CA THR A 50 0.72 5.92 -12.51
C THR A 50 -0.12 5.20 -13.58
N ILE A 51 0.07 3.88 -13.72
CA ILE A 51 -0.69 3.07 -14.68
C ILE A 51 -2.14 2.89 -14.19
N ALA A 52 -2.34 2.59 -12.91
CA ALA A 52 -3.67 2.51 -12.30
C ALA A 52 -4.44 3.82 -12.48
N ASP A 53 -3.83 4.98 -12.21
CA ASP A 53 -4.45 6.30 -12.36
C ASP A 53 -4.85 6.60 -13.81
N ARG A 54 -4.07 6.14 -14.81
CA ARG A 54 -4.35 6.38 -16.24
C ARG A 54 -5.41 5.44 -16.81
N TRP A 55 -5.60 4.26 -16.23
CA TRP A 55 -6.44 3.19 -16.79
C TRP A 55 -7.63 2.80 -15.90
N GLY A 56 -8.04 3.69 -15.00
CA GLY A 56 -9.33 3.61 -14.31
C GLY A 56 -9.31 2.98 -12.92
N GLY A 57 -8.12 2.75 -12.34
CA GLY A 57 -7.95 2.30 -10.96
C GLY A 57 -8.76 1.05 -10.59
N GLY A 58 -9.14 0.92 -9.32
CA GLY A 58 -10.06 -0.12 -8.87
C GLY A 58 -11.49 0.19 -9.34
N GLN A 59 -12.02 -0.64 -10.24
CA GLN A 59 -13.39 -0.49 -10.73
C GLN A 59 -14.35 -1.33 -9.86
N GLY A 60 -15.32 -0.66 -9.23
CA GLY A 60 -16.39 -1.29 -8.47
C GLY A 60 -17.72 -1.19 -9.23
N ILE A 61 -18.35 -2.32 -9.52
CA ILE A 61 -19.70 -2.36 -10.10
C ILE A 61 -20.70 -2.57 -8.97
N GLY A 62 -21.63 -1.62 -8.78
CA GLY A 62 -22.67 -1.67 -7.75
C GLY A 62 -24.07 -1.72 -8.35
N GLY A 63 -24.98 -2.44 -7.70
CA GLY A 63 -26.41 -2.48 -8.06
C GLY A 63 -27.21 -1.34 -7.42
N LEU A 64 -28.27 -0.90 -8.11
CA LEU A 64 -29.19 0.10 -7.58
C LEU A 64 -30.07 -0.50 -6.48
N VAL A 65 -30.13 0.16 -5.33
CA VAL A 65 -31.00 -0.19 -4.19
C VAL A 65 -31.89 1.00 -3.86
N ALA A 66 -33.19 0.76 -3.74
CA ALA A 66 -34.18 1.77 -3.39
C ALA A 66 -34.58 1.51 -1.95
N VAL A 67 -34.56 2.58 -1.17
CA VAL A 67 -35.02 2.56 0.20
C VAL A 67 -36.37 3.25 0.22
N THR A 68 -37.40 2.55 0.66
CA THR A 68 -38.73 3.11 0.88
C THR A 68 -39.06 3.06 2.36
N SER A 69 -39.63 4.14 2.89
CA SER A 69 -40.16 4.19 4.26
C SER A 69 -41.68 3.99 4.20
N THR A 70 -42.18 3.00 4.93
CA THR A 70 -43.63 2.80 5.10
C THR A 70 -43.99 3.05 6.57
N PRO A 71 -44.96 3.94 6.86
CA PRO A 71 -45.42 4.14 8.22
C PRO A 71 -46.24 2.92 8.64
N VAL A 72 -45.83 2.25 9.71
CA VAL A 72 -46.55 1.10 10.27
C VAL A 72 -47.14 1.52 11.60
N ALA A 73 -48.46 1.46 11.70
CA ALA A 73 -49.15 1.68 12.95
C ALA A 73 -48.90 0.46 13.86
N ARG A 74 -48.13 0.65 14.93
CA ARG A 74 -48.04 -0.36 16.00
C ARG A 74 -49.06 -0.03 17.07
N THR A 75 -50.06 -0.88 17.20
CA THR A 75 -51.01 -0.84 18.31
C THR A 75 -50.42 -1.61 19.47
N ASP A 76 -49.93 -0.88 20.48
CA ASP A 76 -49.72 -1.43 21.82
C ASP A 76 -50.79 -0.83 22.75
N ASN A 77 -51.20 -1.60 23.76
CA ASN A 77 -52.49 -1.63 24.46
C ASN A 77 -52.83 -0.38 25.31
N ARG A 78 -52.67 0.84 24.76
CA ARG A 78 -53.27 2.15 25.11
C ARG A 78 -52.58 3.36 24.44
N SER A 79 -51.70 3.19 23.45
CA SER A 79 -51.05 4.33 22.78
C SER A 79 -50.80 4.08 21.29
N TYR A 80 -51.22 5.03 20.45
CA TYR A 80 -50.96 5.01 19.01
C TYR A 80 -49.56 5.58 18.76
N ALA A 81 -48.58 4.71 18.51
CA ALA A 81 -47.25 5.12 18.08
C ALA A 81 -47.10 4.83 16.57
N THR A 82 -46.86 5.88 15.78
CA THR A 82 -46.47 5.75 14.38
C THR A 82 -44.98 5.43 14.35
N ALA A 83 -44.61 4.24 13.89
CA ALA A 83 -43.21 3.86 13.72
C ALA A 83 -42.88 3.86 12.23
N GLU A 84 -41.79 4.53 11.84
CA GLU A 84 -41.27 4.45 10.48
C GLU A 84 -40.51 3.13 10.29
N GLN A 85 -40.94 2.32 9.31
CA GLN A 85 -40.23 1.11 8.92
C GLN A 85 -39.51 1.34 7.60
N TRP A 86 -38.19 1.30 7.67
CA TRP A 86 -37.29 1.40 6.53
C TRP A 86 -37.16 0.04 5.87
N THR A 87 -37.51 -0.05 4.58
CA THR A 87 -37.36 -1.28 3.78
C THR A 87 -36.44 -0.98 2.60
N ALA A 88 -35.36 -1.76 2.45
CA ALA A 88 -34.45 -1.67 1.32
C ALA A 88 -34.78 -2.79 0.32
N SER A 89 -35.12 -2.41 -0.90
CA SER A 89 -35.40 -3.32 -2.01
C SER A 89 -34.39 -3.10 -3.12
N VAL A 90 -33.76 -4.16 -3.60
CA VAL A 90 -32.85 -4.13 -4.76
C VAL A 90 -33.70 -3.97 -6.03
N LEU A 91 -33.40 -2.99 -6.90
CA LEU A 91 -34.28 -2.64 -8.04
C LEU A 91 -34.08 -3.52 -9.26
N THR A 92 -33.02 -4.33 -9.31
CA THR A 92 -32.65 -5.02 -10.55
C THR A 92 -31.92 -6.33 -10.25
N ASP A 93 -32.31 -7.38 -10.98
CA ASP A 93 -31.51 -8.59 -11.14
C ASP A 93 -30.27 -8.23 -11.97
N LEU A 94 -29.17 -7.96 -11.28
CA LEU A 94 -27.93 -7.52 -11.90
C LEU A 94 -27.15 -8.72 -12.44
N SER A 95 -27.38 -9.06 -13.72
CA SER A 95 -26.56 -10.03 -14.45
C SER A 95 -25.43 -9.30 -15.19
N ILE A 96 -24.20 -9.44 -14.70
CA ILE A 96 -23.02 -8.79 -15.28
C ILE A 96 -22.22 -9.85 -16.04
N ASN A 97 -22.05 -9.65 -17.35
CA ASN A 97 -21.17 -10.46 -18.18
C ASN A 97 -19.99 -9.56 -18.61
N VAL A 98 -18.82 -9.75 -17.98
CA VAL A 98 -17.61 -8.96 -18.29
C VAL A 98 -16.64 -9.84 -19.06
N ALA A 99 -16.33 -9.46 -20.29
CA ALA A 99 -15.19 -10.01 -21.03
C ALA A 99 -13.98 -9.12 -20.75
N LEU A 100 -13.06 -9.56 -19.89
CA LEU A 100 -11.83 -8.83 -19.59
C LEU A 100 -10.74 -9.30 -20.56
N SER A 101 -10.26 -8.40 -21.42
CA SER A 101 -9.04 -8.62 -22.19
C SER A 101 -7.87 -7.96 -21.44
N THR A 102 -6.78 -8.69 -21.21
CA THR A 102 -5.57 -8.12 -20.58
C THR A 102 -4.54 -7.80 -21.65
N GLU A 103 -4.03 -6.57 -21.62
CA GLU A 103 -2.91 -6.13 -22.45
C GLU A 103 -1.72 -5.79 -21.55
N VAL A 104 -0.56 -6.34 -21.89
CA VAL A 104 0.68 -6.05 -21.19
C VAL A 104 1.24 -4.73 -21.68
N ARG A 105 1.44 -3.76 -20.78
CA ARG A 105 1.98 -2.43 -21.11
C ARG A 105 3.29 -2.19 -20.35
N TYR A 106 4.21 -1.52 -21.01
CA TYR A 106 5.55 -1.22 -20.48
C TYR A 106 5.65 0.24 -20.01
N LEU A 107 6.22 0.46 -18.83
CA LEU A 107 6.68 1.77 -18.37
C LEU A 107 8.14 1.67 -17.96
N GLY A 108 9.04 2.14 -18.84
CA GLY A 108 10.48 2.02 -18.64
C GLY A 108 10.93 0.55 -18.73
N ILE A 109 11.49 0.02 -17.64
CA ILE A 109 11.90 -1.38 -17.51
C ILE A 109 10.84 -2.27 -16.84
N TYR A 110 9.68 -1.70 -16.48
CA TYR A 110 8.65 -2.39 -15.72
C TYR A 110 7.48 -2.78 -16.62
N GLU A 111 6.99 -4.00 -16.41
CA GLU A 111 5.84 -4.58 -17.11
C GLU A 111 4.63 -4.59 -16.17
N VAL A 112 3.49 -4.07 -16.64
CA VAL A 112 2.25 -4.07 -15.85
C VAL A 112 1.08 -4.54 -16.73
N PRO A 113 0.30 -5.54 -16.27
CA PRO A 113 -0.91 -5.97 -16.97
C PRO A 113 -2.02 -4.94 -16.78
N VAL A 114 -2.62 -4.49 -17.88
CA VAL A 114 -3.74 -3.54 -17.88
C VAL A 114 -4.98 -4.22 -18.44
N TYR A 115 -6.14 -3.97 -17.83
CA TYR A 115 -7.43 -4.48 -18.32
C TYR A 115 -7.98 -3.54 -19.39
N THR A 116 -8.18 -4.04 -20.60
CA THR A 116 -8.85 -3.35 -21.70
C THR A 116 -10.25 -3.93 -21.86
N ALA A 117 -11.27 -3.07 -21.92
CA ALA A 117 -12.66 -3.44 -22.17
C ALA A 117 -12.92 -3.75 -23.66
#